data_AF-A0A6M0SWA6-F1
#
_entry.id   AF-A0A6M0SWA6-F1
#
_cell.length_a   1.000
_cell.length_b   1.000
_cell.length_c   1.000
_cell.angle_alpha   90.00
_cell.angle_beta   90.00
_cell.angle_gamma   90.00
#
_symmetry.space_group_name_H-M   'P 1'
#
loop_
_entity.id
_entity.type
_entity.pdbx_description
1 polymer ?
#
loop_
_entity_poly.entity_id
_entity_poly.type
_entity_poly.pdbx_seq_one_letter_code
_entity_poly.pdbx_strand_id
1 'polypeptide(L)' 'MEVGNGNIELIHIGDAQSYNLIVTGKCRGEICFFCDVGIQPCCQRQDFFGWFEKWLHYGDDVNYFTEYQYE' A
#
# COMPACT_ATOMS: atom_id res chain seq x y z
N MET A 1 -1.92 -15.72 -4.59
CA MET A 1 -1.69 -14.38 -5.16
C MET A 1 -2.51 -14.30 -6.43
N GLU A 2 -3.69 -13.69 -6.36
CA GLU A 2 -4.62 -13.59 -7.48
C GLU A 2 -4.47 -12.19 -8.09
N VAL A 3 -4.34 -12.10 -9.41
CA VAL A 3 -4.30 -10.82 -10.12
C VAL A 3 -5.72 -10.47 -10.51
N GLY A 4 -6.33 -9.53 -9.79
CA GLY A 4 -7.67 -9.03 -10.07
C GLY A 4 -7.61 -7.53 -10.39
N ASN A 5 -8.31 -7.09 -11.44
CA ASN A 5 -8.54 -5.66 -11.71
C ASN A 5 -7.27 -4.78 -11.71
N GLY A 6 -6.15 -5.32 -12.18
CA GLY A 6 -4.91 -4.55 -12.35
C GLY A 6 -4.10 -4.31 -11.08
N ASN A 7 -4.40 -5.00 -9.98
CA ASN A 7 -3.65 -4.96 -8.73
C ASN A 7 -3.46 -6.37 -8.13
N ILE A 8 -2.62 -6.45 -7.10
CA ILE A 8 -2.40 -7.65 -6.32
C ILE A 8 -2.39 -7.29 -4.84
N GLU A 9 -3.29 -7.89 -4.06
CA GLU A 9 -3.29 -7.77 -2.61
C GLU A 9 -2.04 -8.45 -2.01
N LEU A 10 -1.28 -7.70 -1.21
CA LEU A 10 -0.06 -8.18 -0.53
C LEU A 10 -0.35 -8.56 0.92
N ILE A 11 -1.10 -7.72 1.63
CA ILE A 11 -1.49 -7.95 3.01
C ILE A 11 -2.87 -7.34 3.26
N HIS A 12 -3.72 -8.11 3.94
CA HIS A 12 -4.99 -7.64 4.47
C HIS A 12 -4.82 -7.39 5.97
N ILE A 13 -5.08 -6.17 6.43
CA ILE A 13 -4.82 -5.74 7.81
C ILE A 13 -6.08 -5.64 8.67
N GLY A 14 -7.24 -6.03 8.15
CA GLY A 14 -8.53 -5.97 8.86
C GLY A 14 -9.40 -4.81 8.34
N ASP A 15 -10.67 -4.77 8.76
CA ASP A 15 -11.57 -3.64 8.48
C ASP A 15 -11.66 -3.20 7.01
N ALA A 16 -11.65 -4.18 6.09
CA ALA A 16 -11.62 -3.97 4.64
C ALA A 16 -10.39 -3.19 4.14
N GLN A 17 -9.32 -3.16 4.92
CA GLN A 17 -8.07 -2.48 4.61
C GLN A 17 -7.00 -3.46 4.12
N SER A 18 -6.33 -3.09 3.03
CA SER A 18 -5.21 -3.87 2.50
C SER A 18 -4.17 -3.02 1.78
N TYR A 19 -2.92 -3.50 1.74
CA TYR A 19 -1.89 -2.94 0.87
C TYR A 19 -1.80 -3.76 -0.41
N ASN A 20 -1.84 -3.07 -1.55
CA ASN A 20 -1.96 -3.67 -2.86
C ASN A 20 -0.86 -3.14 -3.78
N LEU A 21 -0.21 -4.04 -4.50
CA LEU A 21 0.70 -3.69 -5.58
C LEU A 21 -0.09 -3.41 -6.85
N ILE A 22 0.05 -2.21 -7.40
CA ILE A 22 -0.56 -1.87 -8.68
C ILE A 22 0.30 -2.47 -9.81
N VAL A 23 -0.32 -3.27 -10.68
CA VAL A 23 0.40 -3.98 -11.76
C VAL A 23 0.07 -3.47 -13.17
N THR A 24 -0.89 -2.55 -13.29
CA THR A 24 -1.30 -1.95 -14.57
C THR A 24 -1.45 -0.42 -14.48
N GLY A 25 -1.45 0.26 -15.64
CA GLY A 25 -1.66 1.71 -15.70
C GLY A 25 -0.46 2.55 -15.28
N LYS A 26 -0.69 3.84 -15.01
CA LYS A 26 0.36 4.84 -14.73
C LYS A 26 1.02 4.68 -13.37
N CYS A 27 0.31 4.11 -12.39
CA CYS A 27 0.84 3.85 -11.04
C CYS A 27 1.44 2.44 -10.91
N ARG A 28 1.74 1.76 -12.02
CA ARG A 28 2.32 0.42 -12.00
C ARG A 28 3.62 0.42 -11.20
N GLY A 29 3.74 -0.55 -10.29
CA GLY A 29 4.90 -0.72 -9.40
C GLY A 29 4.72 -0.05 -8.04
N GLU A 30 3.69 0.79 -7.88
CA GLU A 30 3.42 1.46 -6.60
C GLU A 30 2.57 0.58 -5.67
N ILE A 31 2.78 0.79 -4.38
CA ILE A 31 1.96 0.25 -3.31
C ILE A 31 0.92 1.28 -2.91
N CYS A 32 -0.34 0.86 -2.93
CA CYS A 32 -1.47 1.66 -2.53
C CYS A 32 -2.20 0.98 -1.37
N PHE A 33 -2.73 1.80 -0.48
CA PHE A 33 -3.65 1.41 0.57
C PHE A 33 -5.08 1.43 0.04
N PHE A 34 -5.78 0.32 0.22
CA PHE A 34 -7.17 0.12 -0.15
C PHE A 34 -7.99 0.07 1.13
N CYS A 35 -9.13 0.72 1.14
CA CYS A 35 -10.15 0.60 2.17
C CYS A 35 -11.55 0.68 1.56
N ASP A 36 -12.58 0.49 2.38
CA ASP A 36 -13.99 0.60 2.00
C ASP A 36 -14.35 1.99 1.43
N VAL A 37 -13.69 3.05 1.89
CA VAL A 37 -13.92 4.43 1.44
C VAL A 37 -13.07 4.84 0.23
N GLY A 38 -12.08 4.04 -0.18
CA GLY A 38 -11.31 4.35 -1.38
C GLY A 38 -9.89 3.77 -1.45
N ILE A 39 -9.11 4.31 -2.37
CA ILE A 39 -7.72 3.89 -2.63
C ILE A 39 -6.82 5.13 -2.56
N GLN A 40 -5.71 5.02 -1.84
CA GLN A 40 -4.71 6.09 -1.74
C GLN A 40 -3.28 5.54 -1.83
N PRO A 41 -2.33 6.28 -2.41
CA PRO A 41 -0.93 5.92 -2.35
C PRO A 41 -0.36 6.12 -0.94
N CYS A 42 0.70 5.39 -0.59
CA CYS A 42 1.50 5.68 0.60
C CYS A 42 2.21 7.05 0.47
N CYS A 43 2.66 7.61 1.61
CA CYS A 43 3.48 8.82 1.66
C CYS A 43 4.83 8.58 2.37
N GLN A 44 5.96 8.76 1.67
CA GLN A 44 6.06 8.96 0.21
C GLN A 44 5.55 7.74 -0.57
N ARG A 45 5.34 7.90 -1.89
CA ARG A 45 4.99 6.76 -2.77
C ARG A 45 6.01 5.65 -2.58
N GLN A 46 5.53 4.43 -2.36
CA GLN A 46 6.39 3.27 -2.13
C GLN A 46 6.33 2.35 -3.35
N ASP A 47 7.48 1.83 -3.75
CA ASP A 47 7.54 0.61 -4.57
C ASP A 47 7.50 -0.63 -3.67
N PHE A 48 7.49 -1.82 -4.27
CA PHE A 48 7.42 -3.07 -3.52
C PHE A 48 8.56 -3.23 -2.51
N PHE A 49 9.80 -2.90 -2.88
CA PHE A 49 10.94 -3.09 -1.99
C PHE A 49 10.94 -2.10 -0.84
N GLY A 50 10.72 -0.81 -1.10
CA GLY A 50 10.66 0.20 -0.05
C GLY A 50 9.52 -0.05 0.95
N TRP A 51 8.37 -0.52 0.46
CA TRP A 51 7.28 -0.97 1.33
C TRP A 51 7.68 -2.20 2.16
N PHE A 52 8.23 -3.23 1.51
CA PHE A 52 8.56 -4.49 2.18
C PHE A 52 9.67 -4.32 3.23
N GLU A 53 10.71 -3.51 2.93
CA GLU A 53 11.78 -3.20 3.89
C GLU A 53 11.24 -2.50 5.14
N LYS A 54 10.35 -1.50 4.98
CA LYS A 54 9.73 -0.82 6.11
C LYS A 54 8.90 -1.79 6.97
N TRP A 55 8.13 -2.67 6.34
CA TRP A 55 7.40 -3.70 7.06
C TRP A 55 8.34 -4.65 7.82
N LEU A 56 9.46 -5.07 7.22
CA LEU A 56 10.45 -5.90 7.91
C LEU A 56 11.09 -5.20 9.12
N HIS A 57 11.28 -3.88 9.06
CA HIS A 57 11.92 -3.11 10.13
C HIS A 57 10.97 -2.74 11.27
N TYR A 58 9.73 -2.38 10.96
CA TYR A 58 8.78 -1.81 11.93
C TYR A 58 7.55 -2.69 12.19
N GLY A 59 7.35 -3.75 11.41
CA GLY A 59 6.22 -4.66 11.57
C GLY A 59 4.88 -3.94 11.46
N ASP A 60 4.00 -4.18 12.43
CA ASP A 60 2.66 -3.61 12.49
C ASP A 60 2.65 -2.13 12.92
N ASP A 61 3.75 -1.62 13.49
CA ASP A 61 3.87 -0.22 13.92
C ASP A 61 4.27 0.73 12.76
N VAL A 62 4.42 0.20 11.55
CA VAL A 62 4.82 0.98 10.38
C VAL A 62 3.72 1.99 9.99
N ASN A 63 4.07 3.27 9.96
CA ASN A 63 3.17 4.31 9.48
C ASN A 63 3.57 4.79 8.08
N TYR A 64 2.93 4.21 7.05
CA TYR A 64 3.11 4.55 5.64
C TYR A 64 2.54 5.92 5.22
N PHE A 65 2.03 6.71 6.17
CA PHE A 65 1.41 8.01 5.93
C PHE A 65 2.05 9.15 6.74
N THR A 66 3.13 8.86 7.48
CA THR A 66 3.75 9.78 8.46
C THR A 66 4.12 11.14 7.87
N GLU A 67 4.46 11.21 6.58
CA GLU A 67 4.88 12.45 5.92
C GLU A 67 3.72 13.31 5.39
N TYR A 68 2.46 12.87 5.52
CA TYR A 68 1.32 13.76 5.28
C TYR A 68 1.23 14.80 6.40
N GLN A 69 1.40 16.07 6.04
CA GLN A 69 1.04 17.17 6.94
C GLN A 69 -0.49 17.29 6.93
N TYR A 70 -1.11 17.05 8.08
CA TYR A 70 -2.51 17.35 8.30
C TYR A 70 -2.58 18.82 8.74
N GLU A 71 -3.30 19.65 7.99
CA GLU A 71 -3.66 21.02 8.39
C GLU A 71 -4.69 21.03 9.53
#